data_AF-A0A5D0JLL4-F1
#
_entry.id   AF-A0A5D0JLL4-F1
#
_cell.length_a   1.000
_cell.length_b   1.000
_cell.length_c   1.000
_cell.angle_alpha   90.00
_cell.angle_beta   90.00
_cell.angle_gamma   90.00
#
_symmetry.space_group_name_H-M   'P 1'
#
loop_
_entity.id
_entity.type
_entity.pdbx_description
1 polymer ?
#
loop_
_entity_poly.entity_id
_entity_poly.type
_entity_poly.pdbx_seq_one_letter_code
_entity_poly.pdbx_strand_id
1 'polypeptide(L)' 'YFQIARCFRDEDSRGDRQPEFTQLDIEMAYASMQQIIDLNTKMFNDIVTKIYGKKWILK' A
#
# COMPACT_ATOMS: atom_id res chain seq x y z
N TYR A 1 10.87 -9.39 2.00
CA TYR A 1 11.54 -8.10 2.26
C TYR A 1 10.50 -7.00 2.20
N PHE A 2 10.65 -5.94 2.98
CA PHE A 2 9.79 -4.76 2.82
C PHE A 2 10.61 -3.49 3.03
N GLN A 3 10.19 -2.41 2.39
CA GLN A 3 10.82 -1.10 2.49
C GLN A 3 9.75 -0.02 2.63
N ILE A 4 9.98 0.95 3.52
CA ILE A 4 9.26 2.21 3.53
C ILE A 4 10.26 3.30 3.20
N ALA A 5 10.12 3.91 2.03
CA ALA A 5 11.08 4.88 1.53
C ALA A 5 10.41 6.03 0.82
N ARG A 6 11.19 7.09 0.60
CA ARG A 6 10.78 8.20 -0.24
C ARG A 6 11.11 7.91 -1.70
N CYS A 7 10.13 8.09 -2.57
CA CYS A 7 10.27 7.88 -4.01
C CYS A 7 10.02 9.19 -4.75
N PHE A 8 10.83 9.44 -5.77
CA PHE A 8 10.72 10.59 -6.65
C PHE A 8 10.30 10.12 -8.04
N ARG A 9 9.34 10.82 -8.65
CA ARG A 9 8.93 10.56 -10.03
C ARG A 9 8.89 11.87 -10.80
N ASP A 10 9.63 11.91 -11.89
CA ASP A 10 9.63 13.00 -12.85
C ASP A 10 8.45 12.81 -13.82
N GLU A 11 7.24 13.04 -13.31
CA GLU A 11 5.98 12.94 -14.04
C GLU A 11 5.23 14.28 -13.99
N ASP A 12 4.38 14.53 -15.00
CA ASP A 12 3.48 15.68 -14.98
C ASP A 12 2.63 15.72 -13.71
N SER A 13 2.59 16.89 -13.08
CA SER A 13 1.78 17.11 -11.88
C SER A 13 0.29 16.99 -12.20
N ARG A 14 -0.41 16.15 -11.46
CA ARG A 14 -1.86 15.99 -11.46
C ARG A 14 -2.36 16.01 -10.02
N GLY A 15 -3.66 16.24 -9.80
CA GLY A 15 -4.21 16.29 -8.43
C GLY A 15 -3.94 15.02 -7.60
N ASP A 16 -3.74 13.88 -8.26
CA ASP A 16 -3.42 12.57 -7.70
C ASP A 16 -1.92 12.21 -7.76
N ARG A 17 -1.06 13.06 -8.32
CA ARG A 17 0.37 12.79 -8.51
C ARG A 17 1.22 13.85 -7.82
N GLN A 18 2.12 13.39 -6.97
CA GLN A 18 3.11 14.22 -6.33
C GLN A 18 4.51 13.82 -6.83
N PRO A 19 5.42 14.79 -7.05
CA PRO A 19 6.79 14.50 -7.50
C PRO A 19 7.56 13.66 -6.46
N GLU A 20 7.09 13.69 -5.22
CA GLU A 20 7.65 12.97 -4.10
C GLU A 20 6.51 12.31 -3.28
N PHE A 21 6.66 11.03 -2.94
CA PHE A 21 5.71 10.31 -2.08
C PHE A 21 6.38 9.18 -1.28
N THR A 22 5.79 8.82 -0.15
CA THR A 22 6.25 7.68 0.66
C THR A 22 5.65 6.39 0.11
N GLN A 23 6.49 5.43 -0.25
CA GLN A 23 6.07 4.13 -0.78
C GLN A 23 6.37 3.03 0.25
N LEU A 24 5.40 2.15 0.46
CA LEU A 24 5.60 0.82 1.04
C LEU A 24 5.78 -0.17 -0.10
N ASP A 25 6.93 -0.85 -0.12
CA ASP A 25 7.26 -1.89 -1.07
C ASP A 25 7.42 -3.23 -0.34
N ILE A 26 6.87 -4.31 -0.90
CA ILE A 26 6.84 -5.64 -0.27
C ILE A 26 7.19 -6.69 -1.33
N GLU A 27 8.21 -7.47 -1.03
CA GLU A 27 8.65 -8.61 -1.84
C GLU A 27 8.57 -9.90 -1.02
N MET A 28 8.03 -10.98 -1.62
CA MET A 28 7.88 -12.28 -0.97
C MET A 28 8.37 -13.40 -1.88
N ALA A 29 9.29 -14.23 -1.39
CA ALA A 29 9.77 -15.39 -2.13
C ALA A 29 8.70 -16.48 -2.20
N TYR A 30 8.55 -17.11 -3.36
CA TYR A 30 7.62 -18.22 -3.61
C TYR A 30 6.14 -17.93 -3.29
N ALA A 31 5.75 -16.64 -3.22
CA ALA A 31 4.37 -16.25 -3.00
C ALA A 31 3.57 -16.31 -4.29
N SER A 32 2.33 -16.82 -4.21
CA SER A 32 1.37 -16.70 -5.29
C SER A 32 0.74 -15.30 -5.32
N MET A 33 0.17 -14.92 -6.46
CA MET A 33 -0.57 -13.66 -6.60
C MET A 33 -1.68 -13.53 -5.55
N GLN A 34 -2.41 -14.61 -5.27
CA GLN A 34 -3.49 -14.61 -4.28
C GLN A 34 -2.96 -14.28 -2.87
N GLN A 35 -1.80 -14.83 -2.50
CA GLN A 35 -1.19 -14.54 -1.20
C GLN A 35 -0.80 -13.07 -1.04
N ILE A 36 -0.33 -12.42 -2.13
CA ILE A 36 0.00 -10.98 -2.12
C ILE A 36 -1.27 -10.14 -1.96
N ILE A 37 -2.35 -10.51 -2.65
CA ILE A 37 -3.64 -9.81 -2.56
C ILE A 37 -4.22 -9.95 -1.15
N ASP A 38 -4.27 -11.17 -0.62
CA ASP A 38 -4.81 -11.45 0.72
C ASP A 38 -4.05 -10.70 1.81
N LEU A 39 -2.71 -10.65 1.71
CA LEU A 39 -1.86 -9.89 2.62
C LEU A 39 -2.20 -8.39 2.58
N ASN A 40 -2.28 -7.81 1.39
CA ASN A 40 -2.58 -6.38 1.23
C ASN A 40 -3.98 -6.03 1.72
N THR A 41 -4.98 -6.84 1.38
CA THR A 41 -6.37 -6.64 1.82
C THR A 41 -6.49 -6.71 3.34
N LYS A 42 -5.85 -7.71 3.97
CA LYS A 42 -5.83 -7.82 5.43
C LYS A 42 -5.14 -6.62 6.07
N MET A 43 -3.95 -6.26 5.60
CA MET A 43 -3.18 -5.13 6.11
C MET A 43 -3.98 -3.82 6.05
N PHE A 44 -4.64 -3.56 4.91
CA PHE A 44 -5.48 -2.38 4.74
C PHE A 44 -6.64 -2.36 5.74
N ASN A 45 -7.38 -3.46 5.85
CA ASN A 45 -8.52 -3.57 6.75
C ASN A 45 -8.11 -3.43 8.22
N ASP A 46 -6.97 -4.00 8.62
CA ASP A 46 -6.43 -3.87 9.97
C ASP A 46 -6.05 -2.42 10.29
N ILE A 47 -5.38 -1.71 9.37
CA ILE A 47 -5.01 -0.30 9.55
C ILE A 47 -6.26 0.58 9.65
N VAL A 48 -7.22 0.41 8.74
CA VAL A 48 -8.44 1.21 8.76
C VAL A 48 -9.23 0.95 10.03
N THR A 49 -9.37 -0.31 10.43
CA THR A 49 -10.07 -0.67 11.68
C THR A 49 -9.39 -0.04 12.89
N LYS A 50 -8.06 -0.06 12.94
CA LYS A 50 -7.28 0.47 14.06
C LYS A 50 -7.30 2.00 14.14
N ILE A 51 -7.25 2.70 13.00
CA ILE A 51 -7.12 4.17 12.95
C ILE A 51 -8.48 4.86 12.85
N TYR A 52 -9.39 4.30 12.06
CA TYR A 52 -10.67 4.92 11.69
C TYR A 52 -11.89 4.13 12.18
N GLY A 53 -11.71 3.02 12.89
CA GLY A 53 -12.80 2.12 13.26
C GLY A 53 -13.41 1.42 12.05
N LYS A 54 -14.70 1.08 12.08
CA LYS A 54 -15.38 0.30 11.03
C LYS A 54 -15.83 1.12 9.80
N LYS A 55 -15.14 2.21 9.48
CA LYS A 55 -15.62 3.19 8.48
C LYS A 55 -15.48 2.68 7.04
N TRP A 56 -14.45 1.89 6.73
CA TRP A 56 -14.22 1.33 5.39
C TRP A 56 -13.71 -0.11 5.49
N ILE A 57 -14.23 -1.00 4.64
CA ILE A 57 -13.77 -2.39 4.52
C ILE A 57 -13.50 -2.65 3.05
N LEU A 58 -12.26 -2.98 2.72
CA LEU A 58 -11.87 -3.44 1.40
C LEU A 58 -12.30 -4.92 1.28
N LYS A 59 -13.14 -5.19 0.28
CA LYS A 59 -13.68 -6.52 -0.01
C LYS A 59 -12.87 -7.21 -1.10
#